data_AF-A0A0R2DFQ1-F1
#
_entry.id   AF-A0A0R2DFQ1-F1
#
_cell.length_a   1.000
_cell.length_b   1.000
_cell.length_c   1.000
_cell.angle_alpha   90.00
_cell.angle_beta   90.00
_cell.angle_gamma   90.00
#
_symmetry.space_group_name_H-M   'P 1'
#
loop_
_entity.id
_entity.type
_entity.pdbx_description
1 polymer ?
#
loop_
_entity_poly.entity_id
_entity_poly.type
_entity_poly.pdbx_seq_one_letter_code
_entity_poly.pdbx_strand_id
1 'polypeptide(L)'
;MENSTRSGSVVSHPTRIFVDVQGAVHHPGLYQFTNEMRVADALKAAGGLVNRADRRQVNLAARLTDQQQLYLPLKGEKVPPTATQMTGATSTSESAATVVNLNSATVAELQQLTGVGEKKAEKIVAYRNDHGSFQSVKDLAQVPGFGDKTVANLADQLTT
;
A
#
# COMPACT_ATOMS: atom_id res chain seq x y z
N MET A 1 -7.28 28.19 -44.62
CA MET A 1 -8.56 27.53 -44.32
C MET A 1 -8.58 27.12 -42.85
N GLU A 2 -9.65 27.49 -42.16
CA GLU A 2 -9.98 27.20 -40.76
C GLU A 2 -9.72 25.74 -40.34
N ASN A 3 -9.14 25.55 -39.15
CA ASN A 3 -9.30 24.31 -38.39
C ASN A 3 -10.44 24.51 -37.38
N SER A 4 -11.66 24.23 -37.81
CA SER A 4 -12.84 24.18 -36.95
C SER A 4 -12.95 22.81 -36.26
N THR A 5 -13.06 22.89 -34.93
CA THR A 5 -13.89 22.08 -34.02
C THR A 5 -13.82 20.53 -34.07
N ARG A 6 -13.47 19.95 -32.91
CA ARG A 6 -14.25 18.88 -32.25
C ARG A 6 -13.87 18.81 -30.76
N SER A 7 -14.62 19.53 -29.93
CA SER A 7 -14.77 19.16 -28.51
C SER A 7 -15.48 17.81 -28.48
N GLY A 8 -14.71 16.73 -28.35
CA GLY A 8 -15.25 15.41 -28.05
C GLY A 8 -15.58 15.36 -26.57
N SER A 9 -16.87 15.45 -26.24
CA SER A 9 -17.38 15.02 -24.93
C SER A 9 -16.98 13.56 -24.75
N VAL A 10 -16.01 13.28 -23.89
CA VAL A 10 -15.66 11.91 -23.51
C VAL A 10 -16.83 11.34 -22.73
N VAL A 11 -17.68 10.55 -23.41
CA VAL A 11 -18.70 9.73 -22.76
C VAL A 11 -17.96 8.56 -22.11
N SER A 12 -17.51 8.75 -20.87
CA SER A 12 -16.96 7.67 -20.06
C SER A 12 -18.06 6.64 -19.84
N HIS A 13 -17.93 5.45 -20.43
CA HIS A 13 -18.88 4.37 -20.20
C HIS A 13 -18.71 3.87 -18.77
N PRO A 14 -19.81 3.55 -18.05
CA PRO A 14 -19.71 3.04 -16.69
C PRO A 14 -18.99 1.69 -16.71
N THR A 15 -17.79 1.64 -16.17
CA THR A 15 -17.03 0.41 -15.98
C THR A 15 -17.65 -0.33 -14.80
N ARG A 16 -18.05 -1.59 -15.04
CA ARG A 16 -18.50 -2.47 -13.96
C ARG A 16 -17.30 -2.85 -13.11
N ILE A 17 -17.45 -2.71 -11.80
CA ILE A 17 -16.44 -3.01 -10.81
C ILE A 17 -17.00 -3.95 -9.76
N PHE A 18 -16.13 -4.75 -9.14
CA PHE A 18 -16.49 -5.61 -8.02
C PHE A 18 -15.88 -5.09 -6.73
N VAL A 19 -16.71 -4.99 -5.70
CA VAL A 19 -16.32 -4.50 -4.36
C VAL A 19 -16.75 -5.52 -3.33
N ASP A 20 -15.82 -5.95 -2.49
CA ASP A 20 -16.09 -6.85 -1.37
C ASP A 20 -16.44 -6.03 -0.13
N VAL A 21 -17.64 -6.22 0.43
CA VAL A 21 -18.13 -5.49 1.60
C VAL A 21 -18.13 -6.40 2.82
N GLN A 22 -17.36 -6.04 3.84
CA GLN A 22 -17.06 -6.86 5.01
C GLN A 22 -17.36 -6.10 6.31
N GLY A 23 -17.52 -6.84 7.41
CA GLY A 23 -17.66 -6.27 8.76
C GLY A 23 -19.10 -5.95 9.16
N ALA A 24 -19.31 -4.78 9.76
CA ALA A 24 -20.54 -4.36 10.44
C ALA A 24 -21.66 -3.90 9.48
N VAL A 25 -22.03 -4.74 8.52
CA VAL A 25 -23.15 -4.55 7.57
C VAL A 25 -24.15 -5.70 7.67
N HIS A 26 -25.39 -5.48 7.19
CA HIS A 26 -26.43 -6.51 7.25
C HIS A 26 -26.17 -7.69 6.31
N HIS A 27 -25.68 -7.42 5.10
CA HIS A 27 -25.40 -8.42 4.08
C HIS A 27 -23.96 -8.26 3.57
N PRO A 28 -22.95 -8.79 4.29
CA PRO A 28 -21.59 -8.81 3.79
C PRO A 28 -21.47 -9.73 2.57
N GLY A 29 -20.57 -9.39 1.65
CA GLY A 29 -20.32 -10.16 0.42
C GLY A 29 -19.81 -9.30 -0.73
N LEU A 30 -19.67 -9.95 -1.89
CA LEU A 30 -19.20 -9.34 -3.13
C LEU A 30 -20.36 -8.72 -3.92
N TYR A 31 -20.22 -7.45 -4.28
CA TYR A 31 -21.23 -6.71 -5.02
C TYR A 31 -20.65 -6.12 -6.31
N GLN A 32 -21.51 -5.99 -7.31
CA GLN A 32 -21.17 -5.35 -8.58
C GLN A 32 -21.71 -3.92 -8.60
N PHE A 33 -20.81 -2.96 -8.85
CA PHE A 33 -21.12 -1.53 -8.95
C PHE A 33 -20.57 -0.92 -10.24
N THR A 34 -20.78 0.37 -10.43
CA THR A 34 -20.08 1.16 -11.45
C THR A 34 -19.03 2.05 -10.78
N ASN A 35 -17.97 2.40 -11.49
CA ASN A 35 -16.89 3.28 -11.03
C ASN A 35 -17.32 4.74 -10.72
N GLU A 36 -18.59 5.06 -10.93
CA GLU A 36 -19.19 6.36 -10.58
C GLU A 36 -19.86 6.33 -9.20
N MET A 37 -20.10 5.14 -8.66
CA MET A 37 -20.75 4.95 -7.36
C MET A 37 -19.78 5.20 -6.21
N ARG A 38 -20.36 5.54 -5.05
CA ARG A 38 -19.63 5.84 -3.83
C ARG A 38 -19.77 4.73 -2.80
N VAL A 39 -18.93 4.78 -1.78
CA VAL A 39 -19.00 3.91 -0.60
C VAL A 39 -20.41 3.94 0.01
N ALA A 40 -21.08 5.10 0.05
CA ALA A 40 -22.48 5.19 0.50
C ALA A 40 -23.44 4.27 -0.27
N ASP A 41 -23.28 4.14 -1.58
CA ASP A 41 -24.11 3.29 -2.42
C ASP A 41 -23.84 1.80 -2.16
N ALA A 42 -22.57 1.45 -1.93
CA ALA A 42 -22.19 0.09 -1.54
C ALA A 42 -22.79 -0.33 -0.20
N LEU A 43 -22.78 0.57 0.80
CA LEU A 43 -23.41 0.30 2.10
C LEU A 43 -24.91 0.12 1.94
N LYS A 44 -25.56 0.92 1.10
CA LYS A 44 -26.99 0.80 0.85
C LYS A 44 -27.34 -0.55 0.21
N ALA A 45 -26.51 -1.00 -0.74
CA ALA A 45 -26.66 -2.33 -1.37
C ALA A 45 -26.42 -3.47 -0.37
N ALA A 46 -25.49 -3.30 0.58
CA ALA A 46 -25.22 -4.25 1.67
C ALA A 46 -26.28 -4.26 2.80
N GLY A 47 -27.44 -3.62 2.59
CA GLY A 47 -28.52 -3.54 3.59
C GLY A 47 -28.28 -2.51 4.69
N GLY A 48 -27.29 -1.64 4.53
CA GLY A 48 -26.93 -0.60 5.48
C GLY A 48 -26.06 -1.09 6.63
N LEU A 49 -25.77 -0.15 7.53
CA LEU A 49 -24.96 -0.37 8.72
C LEU A 49 -25.79 -1.05 9.81
N VAL A 50 -25.21 -2.03 10.50
CA VAL A 50 -25.82 -2.56 11.73
C VAL A 50 -25.80 -1.50 12.84
N ASN A 51 -26.69 -1.61 13.84
CA ASN A 51 -26.79 -0.62 14.95
C ASN A 51 -25.46 -0.39 15.71
N ARG A 52 -24.61 -1.41 15.74
CA ARG A 52 -23.29 -1.38 16.37
C ARG A 52 -22.17 -0.94 15.43
N ALA A 53 -22.41 -0.60 14.16
CA ALA A 53 -21.35 -0.15 13.26
C ALA A 53 -20.85 1.27 13.59
N ASP A 54 -19.56 1.51 13.42
CA ASP A 54 -18.97 2.84 13.57
C ASP A 54 -18.83 3.56 12.23
N ARG A 55 -19.87 4.34 11.88
CA ARG A 55 -19.87 5.15 10.65
C ARG A 55 -18.77 6.21 10.61
N ARG A 56 -18.19 6.61 11.75
CA ARG A 56 -17.21 7.70 11.82
C ARG A 56 -15.85 7.28 11.26
N GLN A 57 -15.61 5.98 11.17
CA GLN A 57 -14.35 5.46 10.67
C GLN A 57 -14.33 5.29 9.15
N VAL A 58 -15.45 5.51 8.44
CA VAL A 58 -15.58 5.24 7.01
C VAL A 58 -15.88 6.52 6.23
N ASN A 59 -15.17 6.75 5.12
CA ASN A 59 -15.46 7.85 4.21
C ASN A 59 -16.57 7.46 3.21
N LEU A 60 -17.82 7.83 3.52
CA LEU A 60 -18.99 7.56 2.68
C LEU A 60 -18.95 8.26 1.30
N ALA A 61 -18.20 9.35 1.19
CA ALA A 61 -18.09 10.14 -0.04
C ALA A 61 -17.04 9.58 -1.01
N ALA A 62 -16.20 8.63 -0.57
CA ALA A 62 -15.18 8.02 -1.41
C ALA A 62 -15.83 7.28 -2.59
N ARG A 63 -15.19 7.35 -3.76
CA ARG A 63 -15.58 6.55 -4.93
C ARG A 63 -15.19 5.09 -4.73
N LEU A 64 -15.97 4.21 -5.33
CA LEU A 64 -15.64 2.79 -5.40
C LEU A 64 -14.64 2.52 -6.52
N THR A 65 -13.67 1.66 -6.25
CA THR A 65 -12.73 1.12 -7.24
C THR A 65 -12.94 -0.38 -7.42
N ASP A 66 -12.49 -0.91 -8.56
CA ASP A 66 -12.44 -2.36 -8.75
C ASP A 66 -11.51 -3.02 -7.73
N GLN A 67 -11.82 -4.26 -7.37
CA GLN A 67 -11.09 -5.09 -6.42
C GLN A 67 -10.98 -4.46 -5.02
N GLN A 68 -11.78 -3.43 -4.73
CA GLN A 68 -11.75 -2.75 -3.45
C GLN A 68 -12.37 -3.63 -2.37
N GLN A 69 -11.67 -3.75 -1.25
CA GLN A 69 -12.20 -4.32 -0.02
C GLN A 69 -12.67 -3.18 0.89
N LEU A 70 -13.95 -3.20 1.22
CA LEU A 70 -14.60 -2.22 2.08
C LEU A 70 -14.94 -2.88 3.41
N TYR A 71 -14.08 -2.68 4.41
CA TYR A 71 -14.31 -3.15 5.77
C TYR A 71 -15.01 -2.10 6.63
N LEU A 72 -16.00 -2.53 7.40
CA LEU A 72 -16.75 -1.68 8.31
C LEU A 72 -16.56 -2.11 9.76
N PRO A 73 -15.93 -1.28 10.61
CA PRO A 73 -15.69 -1.63 12.00
C PRO A 73 -16.95 -1.48 12.87
N LEU A 74 -16.98 -2.24 13.97
CA LEU A 74 -17.96 -2.06 15.04
C LEU A 74 -17.56 -0.89 15.97
N LYS A 75 -18.53 -0.28 16.64
CA LYS A 75 -18.34 0.76 17.66
C LYS A 75 -17.48 0.22 18.79
N GLY A 76 -16.32 0.83 18.99
CA GLY A 76 -15.35 0.42 20.02
C GLY A 76 -14.32 -0.60 19.54
N GLU A 77 -14.42 -1.09 18.31
CA GLU A 77 -13.36 -1.88 17.69
C GLU A 77 -12.24 -0.94 17.27
N LYS A 78 -11.09 -1.06 17.95
CA LYS A 78 -9.85 -0.42 17.49
C LYS A 78 -9.31 -1.22 16.32
N VAL A 79 -9.83 -0.99 15.13
CA VAL A 79 -9.08 -1.34 13.93
C VAL A 79 -7.87 -0.41 13.85
N PRO A 80 -6.65 -0.94 13.64
CA PRO A 80 -5.54 -0.09 13.27
C PRO A 80 -5.94 0.68 12.00
N PRO A 81 -5.50 1.94 11.82
CA PRO A 81 -5.90 2.82 10.72
C PRO A 81 -5.59 2.28 9.30
N THR A 82 -5.04 1.06 9.19
CA THR A 82 -4.76 0.33 7.96
C THR A 82 -6.00 -0.25 7.27
N ALA A 83 -7.15 -0.40 7.97
CA ALA A 83 -8.33 -1.07 7.37
C ALA A 83 -9.33 -0.15 6.65
N THR A 84 -9.22 1.19 6.76
CA THR A 84 -10.17 2.12 6.11
C THR A 84 -9.58 3.02 5.03
N GLN A 85 -8.38 2.72 4.54
CA GLN A 85 -7.84 3.39 3.36
C GLN A 85 -7.08 2.40 2.50
N MET A 86 -7.83 1.61 1.72
CA MET A 86 -7.31 1.08 0.46
C MET A 86 -8.16 1.62 -0.70
N THR A 87 -8.29 2.95 -0.74
CA THR A 87 -8.40 3.67 -2.00
C THR A 87 -6.99 3.86 -2.53
N GLY A 88 -6.68 3.17 -3.62
CA GLY A 88 -5.39 3.23 -4.29
C GLY A 88 -4.55 2.01 -4.01
N ALA A 89 -4.43 1.15 -5.02
CA ALA A 89 -3.31 0.25 -5.16
C ALA A 89 -2.00 1.09 -5.18
N THR A 90 -1.50 1.43 -4.01
CA THR A 90 -0.06 1.39 -3.77
C THR A 90 0.16 0.05 -3.09
N SER A 91 0.78 -0.84 -3.86
CA SER A 91 1.35 -2.12 -3.48
C SER A 91 1.83 -2.13 -2.02
N THR A 92 1.41 -3.13 -1.25
CA THR A 92 2.25 -3.88 -0.29
C THR A 92 1.34 -4.65 0.67
N SER A 93 1.07 -5.89 0.32
CA SER A 93 0.97 -7.01 1.27
C SER A 93 1.02 -8.30 0.47
N GLU A 94 2.14 -8.46 -0.24
CA GLU A 94 2.65 -9.78 -0.56
C GLU A 94 3.79 -9.99 0.43
N SER A 95 3.65 -11.02 1.26
CA SER A 95 4.77 -11.64 1.97
C SER A 95 5.70 -12.33 0.95
N ALA A 96 6.28 -11.54 0.06
CA ALA A 96 7.36 -11.92 -0.83
C ALA A 96 8.59 -11.19 -0.30
N ALA A 97 9.67 -11.94 -0.05
CA ALA A 97 10.95 -11.47 0.45
C ALA A 97 11.25 -10.02 0.01
N THR A 98 11.17 -9.09 0.96
CA THR A 98 11.42 -7.66 0.75
C THR A 98 12.90 -7.49 0.49
N VAL A 99 13.30 -7.68 -0.77
CA VAL A 99 14.65 -7.39 -1.23
C VAL A 99 14.84 -5.88 -1.13
N VAL A 100 15.58 -5.43 -0.12
CA VAL A 100 15.84 -4.03 0.18
C VAL A 100 16.94 -3.52 -0.76
N ASN A 101 16.68 -2.44 -1.49
CA ASN A 101 17.68 -1.85 -2.38
C ASN A 101 18.66 -0.95 -1.60
N LEU A 102 19.95 -1.28 -1.58
CA LEU A 102 21.00 -0.53 -0.87
C LEU A 102 21.12 0.94 -1.31
N ASN A 103 20.87 1.22 -2.58
CA ASN A 103 21.01 2.54 -3.18
C ASN A 103 19.79 3.44 -2.93
N SER A 104 18.58 2.88 -2.81
CA SER A 104 17.37 3.67 -2.55
C SER A 104 16.82 3.54 -1.12
N ALA A 105 17.25 2.54 -0.36
CA ALA A 105 16.66 2.27 0.94
C ALA A 105 16.91 3.39 1.94
N THR A 106 15.88 3.61 2.75
CA THR A 106 15.90 4.49 3.90
C THR A 106 16.44 3.75 5.14
N VAL A 107 16.80 4.52 6.17
CA VAL A 107 17.26 3.95 7.45
C VAL A 107 16.21 3.01 8.05
N ALA A 108 14.91 3.31 7.88
CA ALA A 108 13.82 2.46 8.37
C ALA A 108 13.75 1.12 7.62
N GLU A 109 13.92 1.11 6.30
CA GLU A 109 13.91 -0.11 5.48
C GLU A 109 15.13 -0.99 5.76
N LEU A 110 16.31 -0.38 5.90
CA LEU A 110 17.52 -1.09 6.26
C LEU A 110 17.45 -1.73 7.65
N GLN A 111 16.67 -1.16 8.59
CA GLN A 111 16.44 -1.74 9.91
C GLN A 111 15.52 -2.97 9.90
N GLN A 112 14.78 -3.22 8.82
CA GLN A 112 13.98 -4.44 8.67
C GLN A 112 14.86 -5.68 8.43
N LEU A 113 16.12 -5.45 8.07
CA LEU A 113 17.08 -6.50 7.78
C LEU A 113 17.57 -7.19 9.07
N THR A 114 17.66 -8.52 9.01
CA THR A 114 18.07 -9.33 10.16
C THR A 114 19.51 -8.99 10.59
N GLY A 115 19.66 -8.44 11.79
CA GLY A 115 20.97 -8.06 12.34
C GLY A 115 21.46 -6.66 11.97
N VAL A 116 20.62 -5.84 11.32
CA VAL A 116 20.86 -4.42 11.06
C VAL A 116 20.01 -3.57 12.02
N GLY A 117 20.68 -2.92 12.96
CA GLY A 117 20.04 -1.91 13.82
C GLY A 117 20.25 -0.49 13.29
N GLU A 118 19.62 0.49 13.93
CA GLU A 118 19.70 1.92 13.60
C GLU A 118 21.12 2.40 13.25
N LYS A 119 22.09 2.18 14.15
CA LYS A 119 23.50 2.57 13.94
C LYS A 119 24.15 1.95 12.70
N LYS A 120 23.74 0.75 12.31
CA LYS A 120 24.27 0.07 11.11
C LYS A 120 23.59 0.61 9.86
N ALA A 121 22.27 0.81 9.90
CA ALA A 121 21.52 1.40 8.80
C ALA A 121 22.00 2.82 8.47
N GLU A 122 22.25 3.65 9.48
CA GLU A 122 22.82 4.99 9.30
C GLU A 122 24.18 4.96 8.60
N LYS A 123 25.03 3.98 8.93
CA LYS A 123 26.34 3.82 8.29
C LYS A 123 26.26 3.45 6.82
N ILE A 124 25.27 2.64 6.42
CA ILE A 124 25.04 2.31 5.00
C ILE A 124 24.70 3.59 4.24
N VAL A 125 23.77 4.39 4.77
CA VAL A 125 23.36 5.64 4.14
C VAL A 125 24.51 6.64 4.08
N ALA A 126 25.29 6.76 5.17
CA ALA A 126 26.47 7.61 5.20
C ALA A 126 27.53 7.17 4.18
N TYR A 127 27.84 5.87 4.12
CA TYR A 127 28.78 5.33 3.15
C TYR A 127 28.32 5.58 1.71
N ARG A 128 27.04 5.37 1.42
CA ARG A 128 26.46 5.69 0.10
C ARG A 128 26.62 7.16 -0.27
N ASN A 129 26.45 8.07 0.68
CA ASN A 129 26.57 9.50 0.43
C ASN A 129 28.03 9.94 0.23
N ASP A 130 28.98 9.27 0.88
CA ASP A 130 30.41 9.62 0.82
C ASP A 130 31.15 8.94 -0.36
N HIS A 131 30.92 7.63 -0.53
CA HIS A 131 31.57 6.81 -1.55
C HIS A 131 30.75 6.64 -2.84
N GLY A 132 29.46 6.97 -2.81
CA GLY A 132 28.53 6.78 -3.93
C GLY A 132 27.76 5.45 -3.86
N SER A 133 27.05 5.13 -4.94
CA SER A 133 26.18 3.95 -5.02
C SER A 133 26.95 2.63 -4.89
N PHE A 134 26.37 1.66 -4.17
CA PHE A 134 26.85 0.29 -4.11
C PHE A 134 26.69 -0.39 -5.47
N GLN A 135 27.79 -0.92 -6.01
CA GLN A 135 27.81 -1.67 -7.28
C GLN A 135 27.32 -3.12 -7.11
N SER A 136 27.48 -3.68 -5.92
CA SER A 136 27.08 -5.05 -5.60
C SER A 136 26.80 -5.19 -4.11
N VAL A 137 25.99 -6.18 -3.73
CA VAL A 137 25.67 -6.45 -2.33
C VAL A 137 26.92 -6.76 -1.49
N LYS A 138 27.96 -7.33 -2.11
CA LYS A 138 29.28 -7.57 -1.49
C LYS A 138 30.00 -6.30 -1.06
N ASP A 139 29.73 -5.17 -1.71
CA ASP A 139 30.36 -3.88 -1.38
C ASP A 139 29.91 -3.37 -0.01
N LEU A 140 28.78 -3.87 0.50
CA LEU A 140 28.35 -3.65 1.88
C LEU A 140 29.41 -4.08 2.90
N ALA A 141 30.29 -5.03 2.57
CA ALA A 141 31.38 -5.46 3.45
C ALA A 141 32.45 -4.37 3.68
N GLN A 142 32.50 -3.35 2.83
CA GLN A 142 33.38 -2.18 3.02
C GLN A 142 32.86 -1.25 4.12
N VAL A 143 31.57 -1.36 4.49
CA VAL A 143 30.96 -0.51 5.50
C VAL A 143 31.37 -1.00 6.91
N PRO A 144 31.94 -0.13 7.76
CA PRO A 144 32.45 -0.54 9.07
C PRO A 144 31.34 -1.03 10.00
N GLY A 145 31.29 -2.35 10.23
CA GLY A 145 30.26 -3.04 11.02
C GLY A 145 29.47 -4.10 10.24
N PHE A 146 29.71 -4.21 8.93
CA PHE A 146 29.20 -5.26 8.07
C PHE A 146 30.34 -6.21 7.69
N GLY A 147 30.50 -7.30 8.45
CA GLY A 147 31.44 -8.36 8.08
C GLY A 147 30.81 -9.33 7.08
N ASP A 148 31.64 -10.18 6.46
CA ASP A 148 31.22 -11.16 5.43
C ASP A 148 30.05 -12.05 5.88
N LYS A 149 30.02 -12.42 7.17
CA LYS A 149 28.91 -13.21 7.76
C LYS A 149 27.58 -12.47 7.73
N THR A 150 27.61 -11.17 8.04
CA THR A 150 26.41 -10.33 8.03
C THR A 150 25.95 -10.12 6.60
N VAL A 151 26.88 -9.79 5.69
CA VAL A 151 26.57 -9.59 4.27
C VAL A 151 26.00 -10.86 3.65
N ALA A 152 26.55 -12.03 3.93
CA ALA A 152 26.02 -13.29 3.42
C ALA A 152 24.59 -13.59 3.91
N ASN A 153 24.27 -13.25 5.15
CA ASN A 153 22.91 -13.42 5.69
C ASN A 153 21.90 -12.43 5.08
N LEU A 154 22.41 -11.26 4.69
CA LEU A 154 21.63 -10.20 4.07
C LEU A 154 21.60 -10.30 2.54
N ALA A 155 22.46 -11.10 1.92
CA ALA A 155 22.62 -11.13 0.47
C ALA A 155 21.34 -11.54 -0.26
N ASP A 156 20.58 -12.47 0.29
CA ASP A 156 19.25 -12.87 -0.21
C ASP A 156 18.16 -11.82 0.01
N GLN A 157 18.38 -10.85 0.91
CA GLN A 157 17.43 -9.80 1.27
C GLN A 157 17.82 -8.43 0.70
N LEU A 158 18.88 -8.35 -0.10
CA LEU A 158 19.45 -7.10 -0.59
C LEU A 158 19.58 -7.08 -2.11
N THR A 159 19.38 -5.90 -2.69
CA THR A 159 19.73 -5.60 -4.08
C THR A 159 20.49 -4.27 -4.14
N THR A 160 21.18 -4.02 -5.24
CA THR A 160 21.76 -2.71 -5.57
C THR A 160 20.90 -1.98 -6.59
#